data_AF-A0A0M0K551-F1
#
_entry.id   AF-A0A0M0K551-F1
#
_cell.length_a   1.000
_cell.length_b   1.000
_cell.length_c   1.000
_cell.angle_alpha   90.00
_cell.angle_beta   90.00
_cell.angle_gamma   90.00
#
_symmetry.space_group_name_H-M   'P 1'
#
loop_
_entity.id
_entity.type
_entity.pdbx_description
1 polymer ?
#
loop_
_entity_poly.entity_id
_entity_poly.type
_entity_poly.pdbx_seq_one_letter_code
_entity_poly.pdbx_strand_id
1 'polypeptide(L)'
;MPAYAGLDGLVRNIGIMSRNNSVLSSMLSHLTAGDEPTEPRELRVLLQDTGLIARETGELLLSLQQSVGQESGPSADRQRSMLNKLNKDFQFVLKRFQQLAEQSAQHARTAMAERERMISQVETTVNEVKEIFSDLAVLISNQSESIEHISSAIENTAQKTRRANEELLDANRYQAQARKRKCCLYAAGLAGLIILLMVLFVNFRL
;
A
#
# COMPACT_ATOMS: atom_id res chain seq x y z
N MET A 1 -5.98 10.20 -20.15
CA MET A 1 -6.00 8.98 -19.32
C MET A 1 -7.27 9.00 -18.48
N PRO A 2 -7.91 7.86 -18.19
CA PRO A 2 -9.17 7.87 -17.46
C PRO A 2 -8.96 8.30 -16.00
N ALA A 3 -9.72 9.29 -15.53
CA ALA A 3 -9.54 9.94 -14.22
C ALA A 3 -9.68 9.00 -13.01
N TYR A 4 -10.28 7.82 -13.20
CA TYR A 4 -10.45 6.76 -12.19
C TYR A 4 -9.13 6.08 -11.82
N ALA A 5 -8.16 6.01 -12.75
CA ALA A 5 -6.85 5.42 -12.48
C ALA A 5 -6.04 6.22 -11.42
N GLY A 6 -6.28 7.53 -11.34
CA GLY A 6 -5.62 8.40 -10.36
C GLY A 6 -6.18 8.23 -8.95
N LEU A 7 -7.50 8.11 -8.80
CA LEU A 7 -8.15 7.90 -7.49
C LEU A 7 -7.75 6.57 -6.86
N ASP A 8 -7.69 5.51 -7.64
CA ASP A 8 -7.23 4.20 -7.15
C ASP A 8 -5.76 4.26 -6.70
N GLY A 9 -4.93 5.07 -7.38
CA GLY A 9 -3.55 5.36 -6.97
C GLY A 9 -3.48 5.99 -5.58
N LEU A 10 -4.27 7.04 -5.36
CA LEU A 10 -4.36 7.71 -4.06
C LEU A 10 -4.81 6.76 -2.94
N VAL A 11 -5.88 6.00 -3.16
CA VAL A 11 -6.40 5.03 -2.16
C VAL A 11 -5.33 4.01 -1.79
N ARG A 12 -4.63 3.45 -2.78
CA ARG A 12 -3.55 2.48 -2.54
C ARG A 12 -2.41 3.09 -1.74
N ASN A 13 -1.91 4.27 -2.14
CA ASN A 13 -0.79 4.91 -1.48
C ASN A 13 -1.11 5.31 -0.03
N ILE A 14 -2.27 5.92 0.21
CA ILE A 14 -2.75 6.26 1.57
C ILE A 14 -2.84 5.00 2.43
N GLY A 15 -3.37 3.90 1.88
CA GLY A 15 -3.44 2.61 2.57
C GLY A 15 -2.07 2.01 2.90
N ILE A 16 -1.09 2.14 2.01
CA ILE A 16 0.30 1.71 2.27
C ILE A 16 0.91 2.56 3.38
N MET A 17 0.83 3.89 3.29
CA MET A 17 1.35 4.80 4.31
C MET A 17 0.72 4.56 5.68
N SER A 18 -0.59 4.29 5.73
CA SER A 18 -1.28 3.96 6.98
C SER A 18 -0.71 2.70 7.63
N ARG A 19 -0.44 1.65 6.85
CA ARG A 19 0.23 0.44 7.37
C ARG A 19 1.67 0.73 7.79
N ASN A 20 2.43 1.46 6.98
CA ASN A 20 3.81 1.82 7.30
C ASN A 20 3.87 2.60 8.61
N ASN A 21 2.95 3.54 8.85
CA ASN A 21 2.84 4.26 10.13
C ASN A 21 2.65 3.32 11.33
N SER A 22 1.81 2.29 11.20
CA SER A 22 1.64 1.29 12.28
C SER A 22 2.92 0.51 12.55
N VAL A 23 3.63 0.10 11.48
CA VAL A 23 4.92 -0.64 11.60
C VAL A 23 6.01 0.26 12.19
N LEU A 24 6.16 1.49 11.70
CA LEU A 24 7.08 2.49 12.23
C LEU A 24 6.80 2.77 13.71
N SER A 25 5.53 2.92 14.10
CA SER A 25 5.14 3.11 15.50
C SER A 25 5.53 1.93 16.38
N SER A 26 5.37 0.69 15.90
CA SER A 26 5.78 -0.51 16.62
C SER A 26 7.30 -0.59 16.74
N MET A 27 8.05 -0.46 15.63
CA MET A 27 9.52 -0.45 15.63
C MET A 27 10.10 0.59 16.59
N LEU A 28 9.49 1.78 16.63
CA LEU A 28 9.91 2.87 17.50
C LEU A 28 9.60 2.60 18.98
N SER A 29 8.47 1.96 19.27
CA SER A 29 8.14 1.56 20.64
C SER A 29 9.11 0.50 21.19
N HIS A 30 9.59 -0.43 20.37
CA HIS A 30 10.61 -1.40 20.77
C HIS A 30 11.94 -0.72 21.10
N LEU A 31 12.36 0.26 20.30
CA LEU A 31 13.55 1.07 20.57
C LEU A 31 13.44 1.89 21.87
N THR A 32 12.24 2.33 22.26
CA THR A 32 12.03 3.01 23.56
C THR A 32 12.03 2.08 24.76
N ALA A 33 11.66 0.81 24.57
CA ALA A 33 11.53 -0.16 25.64
C ALA A 33 12.88 -0.77 26.08
N GLY A 34 13.96 -0.48 25.33
CA GLY A 34 15.30 -0.99 25.64
C GLY A 34 15.49 -2.48 25.33
N ASP A 35 14.57 -3.08 24.56
CA ASP A 35 14.53 -4.51 24.26
C ASP A 35 14.98 -4.74 22.80
N GLU A 36 16.10 -5.46 22.64
CA GLU A 36 16.73 -5.95 21.38
C GLU A 36 17.03 -4.88 20.28
N PRO A 37 18.10 -4.99 19.48
CA PRO A 37 18.42 -3.96 18.50
C PRO A 37 17.48 -4.10 17.30
N THR A 38 16.39 -3.35 17.28
CA THR A 38 15.70 -3.05 16.01
C THR A 38 16.77 -2.49 15.06
N GLU A 39 17.04 -3.17 13.94
CA GLU A 39 18.09 -2.72 13.02
C GLU A 39 17.78 -1.28 12.58
N PRO A 40 18.65 -0.30 12.89
CA PRO A 40 18.44 1.10 12.50
C PRO A 40 18.21 1.28 10.99
N ARG A 41 18.68 0.31 10.20
CA ARG A 41 18.52 0.23 8.75
C ARG A 41 17.08 0.00 8.31
N GLU A 42 16.34 -0.94 8.91
CA GLU A 42 14.96 -1.23 8.49
C GLU A 42 14.04 -0.04 8.75
N LEU A 43 14.17 0.56 9.95
CA LEU A 43 13.43 1.78 10.31
C LEU A 43 13.73 2.91 9.32
N ARG A 44 15.00 3.10 8.97
CA ARG A 44 15.45 4.13 8.02
C ARG A 44 14.92 3.91 6.62
N VAL A 45 14.97 2.68 6.10
CA VAL A 45 14.43 2.33 4.77
C VAL A 45 12.93 2.59 4.74
N LEU A 46 12.20 2.14 5.77
CA LEU A 46 10.75 2.32 5.83
C LEU A 46 10.34 3.80 5.94
N LEU A 47 11.10 4.63 6.68
CA LEU A 47 10.91 6.08 6.72
C LEU A 47 11.13 6.70 5.34
N GLN A 48 12.21 6.34 4.65
CA GLN A 48 12.52 6.86 3.31
C GLN A 48 11.42 6.49 2.30
N ASP A 49 11.07 5.21 2.23
CA ASP A 49 10.06 4.72 1.29
C ASP A 49 8.69 5.37 1.55
N THR A 50 8.32 5.54 2.82
CA THR A 50 7.07 6.20 3.19
C THR A 50 7.09 7.69 2.84
N GLY A 51 8.25 8.35 2.93
CA GLY A 51 8.45 9.73 2.47
C GLY A 51 8.26 9.88 0.96
N LEU A 52 8.81 8.96 0.15
CA LEU A 52 8.62 8.95 -1.29
C LEU A 52 7.14 8.75 -1.67
N ILE A 53 6.46 7.80 -1.03
CA ILE A 53 5.03 7.56 -1.26
C ILE A 53 4.21 8.80 -0.86
N ALA A 54 4.57 9.47 0.24
CA ALA A 54 3.91 10.71 0.66
C ALA A 54 4.03 11.80 -0.43
N ARG A 55 5.22 11.99 -0.98
CA ARG A 55 5.49 12.96 -2.04
C ARG A 55 4.67 12.65 -3.29
N GLU A 56 4.75 11.41 -3.79
CA GLU A 56 3.99 10.97 -4.97
C GLU A 56 2.48 11.14 -4.76
N THR A 57 1.98 10.86 -3.55
CA THR A 57 0.56 11.02 -3.22
C THR A 57 0.15 12.48 -3.23
N GLY A 58 0.99 13.39 -2.71
CA GLY A 58 0.75 14.83 -2.78
C GLY A 58 0.70 15.35 -4.22
N GLU A 59 1.66 14.94 -5.06
CA GLU A 59 1.72 15.31 -6.48
C GLU A 59 0.48 14.81 -7.25
N LEU A 60 0.08 13.56 -7.03
CA LEU A 60 -1.13 12.98 -7.62
C LEU A 60 -2.39 13.73 -7.20
N LEU A 61 -2.50 14.07 -5.91
CA LEU A 61 -3.65 14.81 -5.38
C LEU A 61 -3.77 16.19 -6.02
N LEU A 62 -2.66 16.93 -6.13
CA LEU A 62 -2.59 18.22 -6.81
C LEU A 62 -3.04 18.11 -8.27
N SER A 63 -2.53 17.12 -9.00
CA SER A 63 -2.87 16.91 -10.41
C SER A 63 -4.37 16.62 -10.62
N LEU A 64 -4.96 15.79 -9.74
CA LEU A 64 -6.37 15.46 -9.82
C LEU A 64 -7.25 16.65 -9.44
N GLN A 65 -6.86 17.42 -8.44
CA GLN A 65 -7.61 18.61 -8.04
C GLN A 65 -7.67 19.66 -9.15
N GLN A 66 -6.57 19.83 -9.90
CA GLN A 66 -6.54 20.70 -11.08
C GLN A 66 -7.47 20.18 -12.19
N SER A 67 -7.46 18.87 -12.46
CA SER A 67 -8.32 18.27 -13.50
C SER A 67 -9.82 18.35 -13.18
N VAL A 68 -10.20 18.14 -11.91
CA VAL A 68 -11.61 18.17 -11.46
C VAL A 68 -12.16 19.60 -11.37
N GLY A 69 -11.28 20.61 -11.30
CA GLY A 69 -11.68 22.02 -11.32
C GLY A 69 -12.32 22.48 -12.63
N GLN A 70 -12.15 21.71 -13.72
CA GLN A 70 -12.55 22.09 -15.08
C GLN A 70 -13.79 21.34 -15.60
N GLU A 71 -14.15 20.20 -15.01
CA GLU A 71 -15.35 19.44 -15.38
C GLU A 71 -16.57 19.90 -14.57
N SER A 72 -17.68 20.15 -15.26
CA SER A 72 -18.96 20.54 -14.66
C SER A 72 -20.01 19.46 -14.89
N GLY A 73 -20.62 18.95 -13.81
CA GLY A 73 -21.74 18.01 -13.89
C GLY A 73 -21.82 17.00 -12.73
N PRO A 74 -22.90 16.20 -12.63
CA PRO A 74 -23.18 15.33 -11.48
C PRO A 74 -22.12 14.22 -11.23
N SER A 75 -21.36 13.86 -12.26
CA SER A 75 -20.25 12.90 -12.14
C SER A 75 -18.98 13.57 -11.60
N ALA A 76 -18.73 14.83 -11.97
CA ALA A 76 -17.61 15.62 -11.46
C ALA A 76 -17.80 15.96 -9.97
N ASP A 77 -19.03 16.24 -9.54
CA ASP A 77 -19.34 16.50 -8.12
C ASP A 77 -19.04 15.28 -7.23
N ARG A 78 -19.39 14.07 -7.70
CA ARG A 78 -19.07 12.81 -7.01
C ARG A 78 -17.57 12.59 -6.93
N GLN A 79 -16.85 12.86 -8.01
CA GLN A 79 -15.40 12.76 -8.05
C GLN A 79 -14.72 13.75 -7.11
N ARG A 80 -15.23 14.99 -7.04
CA ARG A 80 -14.73 16.05 -6.15
C ARG A 80 -14.96 15.70 -4.68
N SER A 81 -16.12 15.13 -4.35
CA SER A 81 -16.41 14.61 -3.01
C SER A 81 -15.44 13.49 -2.61
N MET A 82 -15.19 12.53 -3.50
CA MET A 82 -14.24 11.45 -3.26
C MET A 82 -12.81 11.97 -3.08
N LEU A 83 -12.39 12.90 -3.92
CA LEU A 83 -11.07 13.53 -3.85
C LEU A 83 -10.91 14.32 -2.53
N ASN A 84 -11.93 15.08 -2.11
CA ASN A 84 -11.92 15.78 -0.83
C ASN A 84 -11.79 14.82 0.35
N LYS A 85 -12.50 13.68 0.31
CA LYS A 85 -12.36 12.64 1.33
C LYS A 85 -10.94 12.07 1.35
N LEU A 86 -10.37 11.74 0.20
CA LEU A 86 -9.00 11.23 0.09
C LEU A 86 -7.95 12.25 0.53
N ASN A 87 -8.19 13.54 0.30
CA ASN A 87 -7.35 14.61 0.81
C ASN A 87 -7.34 14.63 2.35
N LYS A 88 -8.52 14.54 2.99
CA LYS A 88 -8.62 14.43 4.46
C LYS A 88 -7.93 13.16 4.98
N ASP A 89 -8.16 12.02 4.35
CA ASP A 89 -7.54 10.73 4.69
C ASP A 89 -6.00 10.83 4.60
N PHE A 90 -5.49 11.42 3.52
CA PHE A 90 -4.05 11.63 3.32
C PHE A 90 -3.44 12.55 4.37
N GLN A 91 -4.07 13.69 4.68
CA GLN A 91 -3.57 14.61 5.70
C GLN A 91 -3.46 13.95 7.08
N PHE A 92 -4.43 13.11 7.45
CA PHE A 92 -4.37 12.38 8.71
C PHE A 92 -3.18 11.43 8.76
N VAL A 93 -2.99 10.62 7.70
CA VAL A 93 -1.90 9.66 7.60
C VAL A 93 -0.54 10.37 7.52
N LEU A 94 -0.44 11.48 6.79
CA LEU A 94 0.77 12.29 6.66
C LEU A 94 1.16 12.92 8.00
N LYS A 95 0.19 13.45 8.76
CA LYS A 95 0.44 13.99 10.11
C LYS A 95 0.99 12.93 11.05
N ARG A 96 0.43 11.71 11.01
CA ARG A 96 0.93 10.60 11.82
C ARG A 96 2.34 10.20 11.41
N PHE A 97 2.63 10.17 10.11
CA PHE A 97 3.97 9.89 9.59
C PHE A 97 4.99 10.92 10.08
N GLN A 98 4.64 12.23 10.02
CA GLN A 98 5.50 13.30 10.51
C GLN A 98 5.87 13.11 12.00
N GLN A 99 4.89 12.81 12.85
CA GLN A 99 5.13 12.57 14.28
C GLN A 99 6.12 11.42 14.51
N LEU A 100 5.97 10.33 13.75
CA LEU A 100 6.85 9.16 13.84
C LEU A 100 8.27 9.46 13.34
N ALA A 101 8.40 10.23 12.26
CA ALA A 101 9.69 10.67 11.73
C ALA A 101 10.41 11.59 12.73
N GLU A 102 9.70 12.55 13.34
CA GLU A 102 10.24 13.43 14.38
C GLU A 102 10.69 12.64 15.62
N GLN A 103 9.87 11.68 16.06
CA GLN A 103 10.21 10.82 17.19
C GLN A 103 11.44 9.93 16.85
N SER A 104 11.53 9.40 15.64
CA SER A 104 12.71 8.69 15.15
C SER A 104 13.96 9.57 15.14
N ALA A 105 13.85 10.81 14.68
CA ALA A 105 14.96 11.77 14.72
C ALA A 105 15.45 12.01 16.14
N GLN A 106 14.51 12.12 17.09
CA GLN A 106 14.83 12.31 18.50
C GLN A 106 15.55 11.09 19.10
N HIS A 107 15.12 9.87 18.77
CA HIS A 107 15.80 8.64 19.18
C HIS A 107 17.18 8.51 18.53
N ALA A 108 17.32 8.85 17.25
CA ALA A 108 18.60 8.88 16.54
C ALA A 108 19.60 9.82 17.23
N ARG A 109 19.13 10.95 17.75
CA ARG A 109 19.96 11.92 18.48
C ARG A 109 20.46 11.40 19.81
N THR A 110 19.77 10.47 20.47
CA THR A 110 20.18 9.94 21.78
C THR A 110 21.00 8.65 21.70
N ALA A 111 20.97 7.92 20.57
CA ALA A 111 21.76 6.72 20.34
C ALA A 111 23.22 7.03 19.93
N MET A 112 24.20 6.34 20.56
CA MET A 112 25.64 6.62 20.41
C MET A 112 26.33 5.84 19.27
N ALA A 113 25.76 4.75 18.77
CA ALA A 113 26.47 3.80 17.90
C ALA A 113 26.34 4.05 16.38
N GLU A 114 25.33 4.80 15.91
CA GLU A 114 25.04 4.93 14.47
C GLU A 114 24.40 6.29 14.10
N ARG A 115 24.98 7.36 14.65
CA ARG A 115 24.35 8.69 14.79
C ARG A 115 24.33 9.53 13.51
N GLU A 116 25.44 9.63 12.78
CA GLU A 116 25.58 10.65 11.73
C GLU A 116 24.74 10.39 10.47
N ARG A 117 24.74 9.14 9.97
CA ARG A 117 24.02 8.81 8.72
C ARG A 117 22.51 8.69 8.94
N MET A 118 22.07 8.26 10.11
CA MET A 118 20.65 8.12 10.41
C MET A 118 20.01 9.49 10.66
N ILE A 119 20.65 10.38 11.43
CA ILE A 119 20.11 11.72 11.70
C ILE A 119 19.93 12.52 10.42
N SER A 120 20.97 12.62 9.59
CA SER A 120 20.91 13.42 8.35
C SER A 120 19.76 12.98 7.44
N GLN A 121 19.51 11.68 7.34
CA GLN A 121 18.45 11.16 6.50
C GLN A 121 17.06 11.37 7.10
N VAL A 122 16.87 11.11 8.41
CA VAL A 122 15.57 11.35 9.04
C VAL A 122 15.23 12.85 9.04
N GLU A 123 16.20 13.74 9.25
CA GLU A 123 16.01 15.18 9.13
C GLU A 123 15.63 15.60 7.71
N THR A 124 16.20 14.96 6.69
CA THR A 124 15.80 15.16 5.29
C THR A 124 14.34 14.75 5.09
N THR A 125 13.94 13.56 5.52
CA THR A 125 12.55 13.09 5.42
C THR A 125 11.57 13.98 6.18
N VAL A 126 11.93 14.47 7.38
CA VAL A 126 11.08 15.42 8.13
C VAL A 126 10.91 16.73 7.36
N ASN A 127 11.97 17.23 6.72
CA ASN A 127 11.88 18.45 5.91
C ASN A 127 11.07 18.25 4.63
N GLU A 128 11.21 17.12 3.96
CA GLU A 128 10.38 16.74 2.79
C GLU A 128 8.89 16.69 3.16
N VAL A 129 8.54 16.10 4.32
CA VAL A 129 7.15 16.07 4.79
C VAL A 129 6.61 17.47 5.07
N LYS A 130 7.43 18.37 5.61
CA LYS A 130 7.04 19.78 5.81
C LYS A 130 6.77 20.50 4.49
N GLU A 131 7.57 20.23 3.46
CA GLU A 131 7.37 20.76 2.11
C GLU A 131 6.02 20.29 1.55
N ILE A 132 5.74 18.99 1.64
CA ILE A 132 4.43 18.42 1.26
C ILE A 132 3.29 19.10 2.03
N PHE A 133 3.44 19.32 3.34
CA PHE A 133 2.43 20.01 4.15
C PHE A 133 2.21 21.46 3.70
N SER A 134 3.27 22.17 3.31
CA SER A 134 3.17 23.53 2.78
C SER A 134 2.41 23.54 1.45
N ASP A 135 2.71 22.59 0.57
CA ASP A 135 2.01 22.45 -0.73
C ASP A 135 0.53 22.09 -0.54
N LEU A 136 0.22 21.26 0.45
CA LEU A 136 -1.15 20.93 0.81
C LEU A 136 -1.87 22.08 1.52
N ALA A 137 -1.16 22.94 2.27
CA ALA A 137 -1.75 24.09 2.96
C ALA A 137 -2.37 25.10 2.00
N VAL A 138 -1.85 25.22 0.78
CA VAL A 138 -2.48 26.00 -0.30
C VAL A 138 -3.84 25.40 -0.72
N LEU A 139 -4.05 24.09 -0.54
CA LEU A 139 -5.31 23.40 -0.83
C LEU A 139 -6.32 23.44 0.34
N ILE A 140 -5.92 23.92 1.53
CA ILE A 140 -6.69 23.87 2.77
C ILE A 140 -7.73 25.00 2.90
N SER A 141 -7.64 26.09 2.13
CA SER A 141 -8.45 27.30 2.39
C SER A 141 -9.98 27.12 2.25
N ASN A 142 -10.48 25.97 1.76
CA ASN A 142 -11.90 25.73 1.50
C ASN A 142 -12.53 24.53 2.26
N GLN A 143 -11.86 23.90 3.22
CA GLN A 143 -12.40 22.72 3.93
C GLN A 143 -12.66 22.98 5.43
N SER A 144 -13.67 23.78 5.74
CA SER A 144 -14.22 23.86 7.11
C SER A 144 -15.27 22.78 7.33
N GLU A 145 -14.88 21.57 7.76
CA GLU A 145 -15.79 20.70 8.51
C GLU A 145 -15.04 19.57 9.25
N SER A 146 -15.37 19.48 10.55
CA SER A 146 -14.92 18.62 11.65
C SER A 146 -14.01 17.42 11.32
N ILE A 147 -12.92 17.33 12.10
CA ILE A 147 -12.01 16.19 12.19
C ILE A 147 -12.71 15.13 13.05
N GLU A 148 -13.55 14.28 12.44
CA GLU A 148 -13.98 13.08 13.15
C GLU A 148 -14.06 11.84 12.24
N HIS A 149 -13.37 10.79 12.70
CA HIS A 149 -13.36 9.38 12.30
C HIS A 149 -12.78 8.97 10.94
N ILE A 150 -11.52 8.50 10.95
CA ILE A 150 -10.90 7.76 9.81
C ILE A 150 -10.09 6.50 10.23
N SER A 151 -9.75 6.29 11.51
CA SER A 151 -8.94 5.10 11.87
C SER A 151 -9.65 3.77 11.54
N SER A 152 -10.97 3.67 11.71
CA SER A 152 -11.71 2.41 11.51
C SER A 152 -12.06 2.09 10.04
N ALA A 153 -12.17 3.10 9.17
CA ALA A 153 -12.57 2.91 7.77
C ALA A 153 -11.39 2.47 6.88
N ILE A 154 -10.18 2.99 7.15
CA ILE A 154 -8.96 2.64 6.42
C ILE A 154 -8.41 1.28 6.89
N GLU A 155 -8.46 0.98 8.20
CA GLU A 155 -8.11 -0.36 8.73
C GLU A 155 -8.96 -1.45 8.06
N ASN A 156 -10.27 -1.25 7.95
CA ASN A 156 -11.18 -2.20 7.29
C ASN A 156 -10.97 -2.29 5.77
N THR A 157 -10.62 -1.20 5.08
CA THR A 157 -10.40 -1.21 3.62
C THR A 157 -9.02 -1.78 3.27
N ALA A 158 -8.00 -1.49 4.08
CA ALA A 158 -6.67 -2.08 3.99
C ALA A 158 -6.71 -3.58 4.30
N GLN A 159 -7.48 -4.02 5.32
CA GLN A 159 -7.71 -5.44 5.60
C GLN A 159 -8.51 -6.13 4.48
N LYS A 160 -9.56 -5.51 3.93
CA LYS A 160 -10.32 -6.07 2.79
C LYS A 160 -9.46 -6.23 1.54
N THR A 161 -8.55 -5.30 1.27
CA THR A 161 -7.64 -5.39 0.11
C THR A 161 -6.52 -6.42 0.34
N ARG A 162 -6.07 -6.61 1.59
CA ARG A 162 -5.10 -7.65 1.96
C ARG A 162 -5.70 -9.05 1.79
N ARG A 163 -6.93 -9.27 2.28
CA ARG A 163 -7.67 -10.52 2.05
C ARG A 163 -7.92 -10.78 0.56
N ALA A 164 -8.29 -9.74 -0.21
CA ALA A 164 -8.47 -9.89 -1.66
C ALA A 164 -7.16 -10.27 -2.38
N ASN A 165 -6.01 -9.73 -1.98
CA ASN A 165 -4.72 -10.08 -2.61
C ASN A 165 -4.22 -11.47 -2.17
N GLU A 166 -4.40 -11.84 -0.90
CA GLU A 166 -4.12 -13.18 -0.39
C GLU A 166 -5.02 -14.23 -1.06
N GLU A 167 -6.32 -13.95 -1.24
CA GLU A 167 -7.26 -14.80 -1.97
C GLU A 167 -6.92 -14.92 -3.46
N LEU A 168 -6.41 -13.87 -4.10
CA LEU A 168 -5.96 -13.94 -5.51
C LEU A 168 -4.67 -14.76 -5.66
N LEU A 169 -3.73 -14.63 -4.73
CA LEU A 169 -2.50 -15.44 -4.72
C LEU A 169 -2.81 -16.93 -4.43
N ASP A 170 -3.69 -17.20 -3.46
CA ASP A 170 -4.11 -18.56 -3.16
C ASP A 170 -4.99 -19.13 -4.28
N ALA A 171 -5.90 -18.37 -4.88
CA ALA A 171 -6.69 -18.82 -6.03
C ALA A 171 -5.79 -19.17 -7.23
N ASN A 172 -4.73 -18.39 -7.49
CA ASN A 172 -3.77 -18.71 -8.55
C ASN A 172 -2.98 -19.99 -8.23
N ARG A 173 -2.56 -20.19 -6.97
CA ARG A 173 -1.90 -21.44 -6.52
C ARG A 173 -2.84 -22.65 -6.60
N TYR A 174 -4.09 -22.52 -6.16
CA TYR A 174 -5.12 -23.55 -6.26
C TYR A 174 -5.44 -23.90 -7.71
N GLN A 175 -5.63 -22.90 -8.59
CA GLN A 175 -5.86 -23.14 -10.01
C GLN A 175 -4.63 -23.77 -10.70
N ALA A 176 -3.41 -23.36 -10.36
CA ALA A 176 -2.19 -23.97 -10.90
C ALA A 176 -2.04 -25.44 -10.49
N GLN A 177 -2.34 -25.79 -9.25
CA GLN A 177 -2.31 -27.18 -8.77
C GLN A 177 -3.47 -28.02 -9.36
N ALA A 178 -4.66 -27.44 -9.52
CA ALA A 178 -5.80 -28.11 -10.14
C ALA A 178 -5.55 -28.40 -11.64
N ARG A 179 -4.89 -27.49 -12.37
CA ARG A 179 -4.48 -27.72 -13.78
C ARG A 179 -3.51 -28.91 -13.90
N LYS A 180 -2.52 -29.01 -13.00
CA LYS A 180 -1.57 -30.14 -12.98
C LYS A 180 -2.26 -31.48 -12.71
N ARG A 181 -3.20 -31.53 -11.76
CA ARG A 181 -3.97 -32.75 -11.44
C ARG A 181 -4.88 -33.18 -12.59
N LYS A 182 -5.59 -32.24 -13.23
CA LYS A 182 -6.45 -32.54 -14.39
C LYS A 182 -5.63 -33.07 -15.57
N CYS A 183 -4.48 -32.46 -15.87
CA CYS A 183 -3.58 -32.92 -16.95
C CYS A 183 -3.09 -34.36 -16.72
N CYS A 184 -2.68 -34.69 -15.49
CA CYS A 184 -2.22 -36.04 -15.15
C CYS A 184 -3.33 -37.10 -15.33
N LEU A 185 -4.57 -36.79 -14.90
CA LEU A 185 -5.71 -37.69 -15.08
C LEU A 185 -6.05 -37.91 -16.57
N TYR A 186 -6.03 -36.85 -17.39
CA TYR A 186 -6.23 -36.99 -18.83
C TYR A 186 -5.14 -37.84 -19.50
N ALA A 187 -3.87 -37.64 -19.12
CA ALA A 187 -2.75 -38.43 -19.64
C ALA A 187 -2.86 -39.92 -19.29
N ALA A 188 -3.23 -40.23 -18.04
CA ALA A 188 -3.43 -41.62 -17.59
C ALA A 188 -4.61 -42.30 -18.31
N GLY A 189 -5.72 -41.57 -18.51
CA GLY A 189 -6.88 -42.08 -19.24
C GLY A 189 -6.56 -42.38 -20.71
N LEU A 190 -5.80 -41.51 -21.38
CA LEU A 190 -5.39 -41.71 -22.77
C LEU A 190 -4.48 -42.95 -22.92
N ALA A 191 -3.53 -43.13 -22.00
CA ALA A 191 -2.66 -44.32 -21.99
C ALA A 191 -3.46 -45.62 -21.80
N GLY A 192 -4.44 -45.62 -20.88
CA GLY A 192 -5.34 -46.77 -20.69
C GLY A 192 -6.15 -47.11 -21.95
N LEU A 193 -6.67 -46.09 -22.64
CA LEU A 193 -7.41 -46.28 -23.89
C LEU A 193 -6.53 -46.91 -24.98
N ILE A 194 -5.28 -46.46 -25.12
CA ILE A 194 -4.33 -47.00 -26.10
C ILE A 194 -4.04 -48.49 -25.83
N ILE A 195 -3.86 -48.86 -24.55
CA ILE A 195 -3.62 -50.25 -24.15
C ILE A 195 -4.86 -51.12 -24.47
N LEU A 196 -6.06 -50.64 -24.16
CA LEU A 196 -7.31 -51.35 -24.47
C LEU A 196 -7.45 -51.60 -25.99
N LEU A 197 -7.19 -50.58 -26.81
CA LEU A 197 -7.24 -50.70 -28.27
C LEU A 197 -6.18 -51.68 -28.80
N MET A 198 -4.96 -51.68 -28.24
CA MET A 198 -3.92 -52.67 -28.55
C MET A 198 -4.39 -54.10 -28.28
N VAL A 199 -4.97 -54.35 -27.10
CA VAL A 199 -5.45 -55.69 -26.72
C VAL A 199 -6.59 -56.16 -27.62
N LEU A 200 -7.55 -55.29 -27.92
CA LEU A 200 -8.65 -55.61 -28.85
C LEU A 200 -8.13 -55.86 -30.26
N PHE A 201 -7.18 -55.05 -30.74
CA PHE A 201 -6.58 -55.25 -32.05
C PHE A 201 -5.85 -56.59 -32.14
N VAL A 202 -5.06 -56.96 -31.13
CA VAL A 202 -4.36 -58.25 -31.08
C VAL A 202 -5.35 -59.42 -31.01
N ASN A 203 -6.41 -59.34 -30.19
CA ASN A 203 -7.44 -60.38 -30.12
C ASN A 203 -8.26 -60.50 -31.41
N PHE A 204 -8.46 -59.42 -32.16
CA PHE A 204 -9.15 -59.46 -33.44
C PHE A 204 -8.24 -59.97 -34.58
N ARG A 205 -6.92 -59.86 -34.42
CA ARG A 205 -5.90 -60.33 -35.38
C ARG A 205 -5.52 -61.80 -35.20
N LEU A 206 -5.83 -62.40 -34.05
CA LEU A 206 -5.63 -63.82 -33.73
C LEU A 206 -6.87 -64.63 -34.12
#